data_AF-A0A3C1Z3D1-F1
#
_entry.id   AF-A0A3C1Z3D1-F1
#
_cell.length_a   1.000
_cell.length_b   1.000
_cell.length_c   1.000
_cell.angle_alpha   90.00
_cell.angle_beta   90.00
_cell.angle_gamma   90.00
#
_symmetry.space_group_name_H-M   'P 1'
#
loop_
_entity.id
_entity.type
_entity.pdbx_description
1 polymer ?
#
loop_
_entity_poly.entity_id
_entity_poly.type
_entity_poly.pdbx_seq_one_letter_code
_entity_poly.pdbx_strand_id
1 'polypeptide(L)'
;MVSLQRFQSVLGKPYLPPLFFFGGVTYDTLVLTRIDRLRDNLLLLAYLSLLGFLIVLTGRLGTQEATVDDLPPDAPIFMKWVVQAKPYAPMAIQFLLGSLFSAYAIFYSKSATFAGTAVFFCVLVAFLVANEFLRSRLSNVQLLVSLYALVCFAFFTFFLPVMTGWMNAAVFLSGAVLTVLVVLRVVQLIYRHNSDRTSREAMWAVAPAV
;
A
#
# COMPACT_ATOMS: atom_id res chain seq x y z
N MET A 1 1.08 -28.52 -17.82
CA MET A 1 0.86 -27.96 -16.46
C MET A 1 2.17 -27.82 -15.65
N VAL A 2 3.29 -27.37 -16.25
CA VAL A 2 4.63 -27.37 -15.59
C VAL A 2 5.22 -25.95 -15.37
N SER A 3 4.52 -24.88 -15.79
CA SER A 3 5.09 -23.51 -15.72
C SER A 3 4.93 -22.81 -14.36
N LEU A 4 3.91 -23.14 -13.56
CA LEU A 4 3.61 -22.43 -12.29
C LEU A 4 4.53 -22.84 -11.13
N GLN A 5 4.92 -24.13 -11.04
CA GLN A 5 5.76 -24.62 -9.94
C GLN A 5 7.23 -24.12 -10.02
N ARG A 6 7.78 -23.95 -11.23
CA ARG A 6 9.13 -23.38 -11.41
C ARG A 6 9.21 -21.89 -11.06
N PHE A 7 8.12 -21.14 -11.26
CA PHE A 7 8.08 -19.73 -10.85
C PHE A 7 7.97 -19.59 -9.34
N GLN A 8 7.17 -20.44 -8.68
CA GLN A 8 7.06 -20.49 -7.22
C GLN A 8 8.40 -20.81 -6.54
N SER A 9 9.23 -21.68 -7.12
CA SER A 9 10.56 -22.01 -6.56
C SER A 9 11.61 -20.92 -6.75
N VAL A 10 11.46 -20.08 -7.78
CA VAL A 10 12.26 -18.85 -7.91
C VAL A 10 11.77 -17.79 -6.91
N LEU A 11 10.46 -17.68 -6.71
CA LEU A 11 9.79 -16.73 -5.79
C LEU A 11 10.14 -16.91 -4.30
N GLY A 12 10.57 -18.10 -3.90
CA GLY A 12 10.99 -18.39 -2.52
C GLY A 12 12.43 -17.97 -2.17
N LYS A 13 13.21 -17.47 -3.14
CA LYS A 13 14.62 -17.11 -2.89
C LYS A 13 14.74 -15.83 -2.06
N PRO A 14 15.69 -15.77 -1.11
CA PRO A 14 15.86 -14.64 -0.19
C PRO A 14 16.19 -13.29 -0.85
N TYR A 15 16.57 -13.28 -2.13
CA TYR A 15 16.99 -12.07 -2.87
C TYR A 15 15.87 -11.38 -3.67
N LEU A 16 14.71 -12.03 -3.79
CA LEU A 16 13.61 -11.53 -4.61
C LEU A 16 12.85 -10.34 -3.99
N PRO A 17 12.68 -10.27 -2.66
CA PRO A 17 12.07 -9.10 -2.03
C PRO A 17 12.92 -7.82 -2.17
N PRO A 18 14.25 -7.84 -1.94
CA PRO A 18 15.10 -6.71 -2.28
C PRO A 18 15.01 -6.33 -3.76
N LEU A 19 14.94 -7.32 -4.67
CA LEU A 19 14.82 -7.05 -6.10
C LEU A 19 13.52 -6.31 -6.46
N PHE A 20 12.38 -6.70 -5.90
CA PHE A 20 11.11 -5.98 -6.10
C PHE A 20 11.18 -4.59 -5.48
N PHE A 21 11.72 -4.46 -4.28
CA PHE A 21 11.91 -3.19 -3.62
C PHE A 21 12.76 -2.22 -4.46
N PHE A 22 13.99 -2.62 -4.81
CA PHE A 22 14.89 -1.82 -5.64
C PHE A 22 14.33 -1.61 -7.05
N GLY A 23 13.57 -2.58 -7.56
CA GLY A 23 12.82 -2.44 -8.81
C GLY A 23 11.81 -1.30 -8.74
N GLY A 24 11.06 -1.18 -7.63
CA GLY A 24 10.14 -0.07 -7.38
C GLY A 24 10.87 1.27 -7.31
N VAL A 25 11.93 1.35 -6.50
CA VAL A 25 12.75 2.57 -6.35
C VAL A 25 13.35 3.03 -7.70
N THR A 26 13.88 2.08 -8.47
CA THR A 26 14.46 2.35 -9.79
C THR A 26 13.38 2.78 -10.76
N TYR A 27 12.23 2.09 -10.76
CA TYR A 27 11.08 2.44 -11.59
C TYR A 27 10.60 3.87 -11.30
N ASP A 28 10.47 4.25 -10.03
CA ASP A 28 10.09 5.61 -9.65
C ASP A 28 11.10 6.63 -10.12
N THR A 29 12.39 6.34 -9.96
CA THR A 29 13.46 7.24 -10.41
C THR A 29 13.40 7.49 -11.92
N LEU A 30 13.03 6.47 -12.71
CA LEU A 30 12.92 6.56 -14.17
C LEU A 30 11.59 7.16 -14.63
N VAL A 31 10.48 6.81 -13.99
CA VAL A 31 9.13 7.21 -14.39
C VAL A 31 8.77 8.60 -13.87
N LEU A 32 9.24 8.98 -12.67
CA LEU A 32 9.00 10.30 -12.05
C LEU A 32 10.13 11.30 -12.40
N THR A 33 10.58 11.27 -13.65
CA THR A 33 11.63 12.14 -14.18
C THR A 33 11.17 13.59 -14.40
N ARG A 34 9.86 13.86 -14.48
CA ARG A 34 9.30 15.22 -14.64
C ARG A 34 8.20 15.52 -13.62
N ILE A 35 8.60 16.25 -12.59
CA ILE A 35 7.83 16.71 -11.41
C ILE A 35 6.57 17.54 -11.78
N ASP A 36 6.53 18.10 -12.99
CA ASP A 36 5.46 19.00 -13.41
C ASP A 36 4.37 18.27 -14.18
N ARG A 37 3.38 17.72 -13.47
CA ARG A 37 1.94 17.82 -13.79
C ARG A 37 1.12 16.74 -13.10
N LEU A 38 -0.16 17.07 -12.97
CA LEU A 38 -1.34 16.25 -12.65
C LEU A 38 -1.23 14.74 -13.01
N ARG A 39 -0.51 14.38 -14.09
CA ARG A 39 -0.21 12.99 -14.46
C ARG A 39 0.50 12.19 -13.35
N ASP A 40 1.54 12.73 -12.73
CA ASP A 40 2.31 12.00 -11.70
C ASP A 40 1.45 11.79 -10.46
N ASN A 41 0.65 12.80 -10.10
CA ASN A 41 -0.33 12.71 -9.02
C ASN A 41 -1.43 11.66 -9.32
N LEU A 42 -1.90 11.57 -10.56
CA LEU A 42 -2.84 10.54 -10.99
C LEU A 42 -2.23 9.14 -10.96
N LEU A 43 -0.95 9.01 -11.32
CA LEU A 43 -0.23 7.74 -11.24
C LEU A 43 -0.08 7.29 -9.79
N LEU A 44 0.31 8.20 -8.89
CA LEU A 44 0.37 7.95 -7.45
C LEU A 44 -1.00 7.59 -6.86
N LEU A 45 -2.06 8.26 -7.30
CA LEU A 45 -3.43 7.92 -6.92
C LEU A 45 -3.82 6.52 -7.41
N ALA A 46 -3.42 6.14 -8.62
CA ALA A 46 -3.64 4.79 -9.14
C ALA A 46 -2.88 3.74 -8.33
N TYR A 47 -1.64 4.01 -7.93
CA TYR A 47 -0.83 3.13 -7.08
C TYR A 47 -1.45 2.99 -5.69
N LEU A 48 -1.91 4.11 -5.10
CA LEU A 48 -2.62 4.13 -3.82
C LEU A 48 -3.92 3.32 -3.88
N SER A 49 -4.68 3.46 -4.97
CA SER A 49 -5.93 2.75 -5.19
C SER A 49 -5.70 1.25 -5.37
N LEU A 50 -4.68 0.87 -6.15
CA LEU A 50 -4.29 -0.52 -6.36
C LEU A 50 -3.79 -1.16 -5.07
N LEU A 51 -3.00 -0.43 -4.27
CA LEU A 51 -2.56 -0.87 -2.95
C LEU A 51 -3.76 -1.11 -2.02
N GLY A 52 -4.70 -0.16 -1.95
CA GLY A 52 -5.93 -0.31 -1.16
C GLY A 52 -6.75 -1.52 -1.60
N PHE A 53 -6.88 -1.75 -2.92
CA PHE A 53 -7.55 -2.92 -3.46
C PHE A 53 -6.87 -4.23 -3.04
N LEU A 54 -5.53 -4.32 -3.14
CA LEU A 54 -4.77 -5.51 -2.71
C LEU A 54 -4.87 -5.75 -1.20
N ILE A 55 -4.89 -4.69 -0.39
CA ILE A 55 -5.06 -4.81 1.06
C ILE A 55 -6.46 -5.32 1.41
N VAL A 56 -7.51 -4.78 0.77
CA VAL A 56 -8.89 -5.29 0.94
C VAL A 56 -8.95 -6.75 0.53
N LEU A 57 -8.35 -7.11 -0.60
CA LEU A 57 -8.32 -8.48 -1.10
C LEU A 57 -7.62 -9.42 -0.12
N THR A 58 -6.44 -9.03 0.36
CA THR A 58 -5.64 -9.81 1.33
C THR A 58 -6.38 -9.97 2.66
N GLY A 59 -7.03 -8.91 3.14
CA GLY A 59 -7.83 -8.94 4.36
C GLY A 59 -9.11 -9.77 4.24
N ARG A 60 -9.80 -9.73 3.08
CA ARG A 60 -11.03 -10.48 2.83
C ARG A 60 -10.80 -11.97 2.61
N LEU A 61 -9.75 -12.33 1.87
CA LEU A 61 -9.46 -13.74 1.57
C LEU A 61 -8.91 -14.50 2.78
N GLY A 62 -8.47 -13.79 3.82
CA GLY A 62 -7.94 -14.39 5.04
C GLY A 62 -6.72 -15.29 4.81
N THR A 63 -6.09 -15.68 5.91
CA THR A 63 -4.95 -16.62 5.91
C THR A 63 -5.37 -18.04 5.53
N GLN A 64 -6.67 -18.32 5.46
CA GLN A 64 -7.17 -19.64 5.09
C GLN A 64 -6.80 -19.93 3.63
N GLU A 65 -6.24 -21.11 3.39
CA GLU A 65 -5.90 -21.63 2.08
C GLU A 65 -7.19 -21.90 1.30
N ALA A 66 -7.91 -20.85 0.90
CA ALA A 66 -8.94 -20.97 -0.12
C ALA A 66 -8.22 -21.37 -1.40
N THR A 67 -8.20 -22.67 -1.66
CA THR A 67 -7.68 -23.26 -2.89
C THR A 67 -8.72 -23.05 -3.99
N VAL A 68 -8.32 -23.05 -5.26
CA VAL A 68 -9.26 -22.87 -6.40
C VAL A 68 -10.39 -23.92 -6.37
N ASP A 69 -10.17 -25.04 -5.69
CA ASP A 69 -11.15 -26.11 -5.49
C ASP A 69 -12.23 -25.79 -4.44
N ASP A 70 -12.01 -24.81 -3.54
CA ASP A 70 -13.01 -24.33 -2.56
C ASP A 70 -13.99 -23.31 -3.16
N LEU A 71 -13.81 -22.95 -4.43
CA LEU A 71 -14.61 -21.94 -5.13
C LEU A 71 -15.82 -22.65 -5.74
N PRO A 72 -17.02 -22.07 -5.65
CA PRO A 72 -18.19 -22.60 -6.35
C PRO A 72 -17.85 -22.88 -7.83
N PRO A 73 -18.31 -23.99 -8.43
CA PRO A 73 -18.01 -24.33 -9.83
C PRO A 73 -18.37 -23.20 -10.81
N ASP A 74 -19.40 -22.46 -10.47
CA ASP A 74 -20.02 -21.28 -11.09
C ASP A 74 -19.37 -19.94 -10.71
N ALA A 75 -18.27 -19.95 -9.95
CA ALA A 75 -17.55 -18.74 -9.58
C ALA A 75 -17.02 -18.01 -10.83
N PRO A 76 -17.20 -16.68 -10.90
CA PRO A 76 -16.74 -15.88 -12.03
C PRO A 76 -15.22 -16.01 -12.22
N ILE A 77 -14.77 -15.97 -13.48
CA ILE A 77 -13.37 -16.16 -13.89
C ILE A 77 -12.44 -15.22 -13.10
N PHE A 78 -12.85 -13.98 -12.85
CA PHE A 78 -12.11 -13.02 -12.06
C PHE A 78 -11.76 -13.53 -10.65
N MET A 79 -12.68 -14.25 -10.00
CA MET A 79 -12.47 -14.80 -8.65
C MET A 79 -11.41 -15.91 -8.66
N LYS A 80 -11.39 -16.76 -9.71
CA LYS A 80 -10.35 -17.78 -9.91
C LYS A 80 -8.96 -17.14 -10.14
N TRP A 81 -8.89 -16.08 -10.95
CA TRP A 81 -7.65 -15.31 -11.16
C TRP A 81 -7.14 -14.65 -9.87
N VAL A 82 -8.04 -14.08 -9.07
CA VAL A 82 -7.75 -13.45 -7.78
C VAL A 82 -7.16 -14.46 -6.78
N VAL A 83 -7.76 -15.65 -6.67
CA VAL A 83 -7.26 -16.73 -5.79
C VAL A 83 -5.88 -17.22 -6.25
N GLN A 84 -5.68 -17.34 -7.57
CA GLN A 84 -4.38 -17.72 -8.14
C GLN A 84 -3.30 -16.63 -7.97
N ALA A 85 -3.69 -15.37 -7.89
CA ALA A 85 -2.80 -14.23 -7.66
C ALA A 85 -2.46 -14.02 -6.16
N LYS A 86 -3.19 -14.64 -5.23
CA LYS A 86 -2.98 -14.56 -3.76
C LYS A 86 -1.51 -14.70 -3.32
N PRO A 87 -0.72 -15.71 -3.78
CA PRO A 87 0.68 -15.84 -3.34
C PRO A 87 1.57 -14.67 -3.77
N TYR A 88 1.17 -13.89 -4.78
CA TYR A 88 1.90 -12.72 -5.27
C TYR A 88 1.47 -11.42 -4.60
N ALA A 89 0.34 -11.40 -3.89
CA ALA A 89 -0.18 -10.22 -3.21
C ALA A 89 0.80 -9.55 -2.23
N PRO A 90 1.48 -10.26 -1.30
CA PRO A 90 2.42 -9.61 -0.39
C PRO A 90 3.63 -8.99 -1.11
N MET A 91 4.08 -9.61 -2.21
CA MET A 91 5.16 -9.05 -3.04
C MET A 91 4.70 -7.80 -3.80
N ALA A 92 3.49 -7.83 -4.34
CA ALA A 92 2.91 -6.67 -5.01
C ALA A 92 2.66 -5.51 -4.02
N ILE A 93 2.18 -5.80 -2.80
CA ILE A 93 2.02 -4.81 -1.73
C ILE A 93 3.38 -4.22 -1.33
N GLN A 94 4.40 -5.05 -1.13
CA GLN A 94 5.76 -4.59 -0.82
C GLN A 94 6.32 -3.69 -1.92
N PHE A 95 6.15 -4.08 -3.18
CA PHE A 95 6.55 -3.28 -4.34
C PHE A 95 5.82 -1.93 -4.36
N LEU A 96 4.50 -1.91 -4.20
CA LEU A 96 3.70 -0.68 -4.22
C LEU A 96 3.99 0.24 -3.04
N LEU A 97 4.19 -0.31 -1.84
CA LEU A 97 4.59 0.48 -0.67
C LEU A 97 5.99 1.06 -0.89
N GLY A 98 6.93 0.24 -1.36
CA GLY A 98 8.29 0.67 -1.69
C GLY A 98 8.29 1.78 -2.73
N SER A 99 7.48 1.63 -3.78
CA SER A 99 7.40 2.62 -4.84
C SER A 99 6.74 3.93 -4.37
N LEU A 100 5.66 3.85 -3.59
CA LEU A 100 5.02 5.03 -3.02
C LEU A 100 5.95 5.79 -2.06
N PHE A 101 6.65 5.09 -1.16
CA PHE A 101 7.62 5.73 -0.27
C PHE A 101 8.79 6.36 -1.01
N SER A 102 9.29 5.69 -2.04
CA SER A 102 10.39 6.16 -2.89
C SER A 102 9.97 7.40 -3.66
N ALA A 103 8.82 7.36 -4.33
CA ALA A 103 8.25 8.51 -5.02
C ALA A 103 8.09 9.70 -4.07
N TYR A 104 7.52 9.50 -2.88
CA TYR A 104 7.37 10.56 -1.88
C TYR A 104 8.72 11.12 -1.43
N ALA A 105 9.73 10.27 -1.19
CA ALA A 105 11.08 10.72 -0.85
C ALA A 105 11.67 11.60 -1.97
N ILE A 106 11.48 11.23 -3.23
CA ILE A 106 11.92 12.03 -4.39
C ILE A 106 11.16 13.37 -4.44
N PHE A 107 9.84 13.39 -4.24
CA PHE A 107 9.05 14.63 -4.21
C PHE A 107 9.48 15.58 -3.07
N TYR A 108 9.66 15.04 -1.87
CA TYR A 108 10.05 15.82 -0.71
C TYR A 108 11.49 16.33 -0.81
N SER A 109 12.43 15.53 -1.33
CA SER A 109 13.82 15.99 -1.54
C SER A 109 13.91 17.15 -2.52
N LYS A 110 13.03 17.20 -3.52
CA LYS A 110 12.95 18.30 -4.50
C LYS A 110 12.20 19.53 -3.97
N SER A 111 11.31 19.35 -3.00
CA SER A 111 10.50 20.43 -2.41
C SER A 111 11.09 21.01 -1.11
N ALA A 112 12.13 20.40 -0.55
CA ALA A 112 12.70 20.80 0.72
C ALA A 112 13.56 22.06 0.60
N THR A 113 12.97 23.23 0.85
CA THR A 113 13.71 24.35 1.43
C THR A 113 14.17 23.95 2.84
N PHE A 114 15.48 24.03 3.08
CA PHE A 114 16.24 23.50 4.22
C PHE A 114 15.50 23.46 5.59
N ALA A 115 15.70 22.34 6.30
CA ALA A 115 15.34 22.02 7.70
C ALA A 115 13.88 21.64 8.02
N GLY A 116 12.85 22.30 7.47
CA GLY A 116 11.46 22.08 7.93
C GLY A 116 10.85 20.71 7.59
N THR A 117 11.16 20.15 6.42
CA THR A 117 10.59 18.88 5.93
C THR A 117 11.55 17.70 6.02
N ALA A 118 12.79 17.93 6.50
CA ALA A 118 13.83 16.91 6.60
C ALA A 118 13.45 15.76 7.54
N VAL A 119 12.74 16.05 8.63
CA VAL A 119 12.24 15.03 9.57
C VAL A 119 11.26 14.09 8.86
N PHE A 120 10.30 14.63 8.10
CA PHE A 120 9.34 13.82 7.36
C PHE A 120 10.01 12.99 6.25
N PHE A 121 11.00 13.58 5.56
CA PHE A 121 11.83 12.85 4.61
C PHE A 121 12.58 11.68 5.26
N CYS A 122 13.23 11.90 6.41
CA CYS A 122 13.91 10.83 7.15
C CYS A 122 12.93 9.73 7.59
N VAL A 123 11.71 10.11 8.00
CA VAL A 123 10.64 9.15 8.32
C VAL A 123 10.28 8.33 7.08
N LEU A 124 10.09 8.94 5.92
CA LEU A 124 9.81 8.23 4.67
C LEU A 124 10.93 7.25 4.29
N VAL A 125 12.19 7.68 4.39
CA VAL A 125 13.36 6.82 4.12
C VAL A 125 13.44 5.68 5.14
N ALA A 126 13.15 5.93 6.42
CA ALA A 126 13.10 4.89 7.44
C ALA A 126 11.99 3.87 7.15
N PHE A 127 10.79 4.32 6.73
CA PHE A 127 9.70 3.42 6.31
C PHE A 127 10.02 2.66 5.04
N LEU A 128 10.72 3.28 4.09
CA LEU A 128 11.22 2.65 2.87
C LEU A 128 12.17 1.49 3.22
N VAL A 129 13.14 1.71 4.13
CA VAL A 129 14.03 0.64 4.62
C VAL A 129 13.25 -0.40 5.44
N ALA A 130 12.35 0.04 6.33
CA ALA A 130 11.55 -0.85 7.17
C ALA A 130 10.64 -1.76 6.35
N ASN A 131 10.13 -1.29 5.20
CA ASN A 131 9.25 -2.07 4.30
C ASN A 131 9.89 -3.41 3.88
N GLU A 132 11.22 -3.46 3.74
CA GLU A 132 11.94 -4.71 3.45
C GLU A 132 11.86 -5.70 4.62
N PHE A 133 12.05 -5.22 5.85
CA PHE A 133 11.97 -6.04 7.07
C PHE A 133 10.53 -6.44 7.42
N LEU A 134 9.54 -5.63 7.01
CA LEU A 134 8.13 -5.84 7.29
C LEU A 134 7.53 -6.97 6.45
N ARG A 135 8.22 -7.51 5.43
CA ARG A 135 7.73 -8.59 4.55
C ARG A 135 7.11 -9.76 5.30
N SER A 136 7.79 -10.27 6.33
CA SER A 136 7.32 -11.41 7.12
C SER A 136 6.05 -11.09 7.93
N ARG A 137 5.79 -9.81 8.16
CA ARG A 137 4.63 -9.26 8.88
C ARG A 137 3.58 -8.65 7.94
N LEU A 138 3.80 -8.63 6.62
CA LEU A 138 2.81 -8.17 5.62
C LEU A 138 1.60 -9.12 5.48
N SER A 139 1.55 -10.19 6.28
CA SER A 139 0.35 -11.00 6.51
C SER A 139 -0.56 -10.42 7.59
N ASN A 140 -0.06 -9.50 8.43
CA ASN A 140 -0.84 -8.86 9.48
C ASN A 140 -1.65 -7.68 8.91
N VAL A 141 -2.97 -7.83 8.89
CA VAL A 141 -3.91 -6.83 8.40
C VAL A 141 -3.77 -5.49 9.14
N GLN A 142 -3.50 -5.50 10.45
CA GLN A 142 -3.34 -4.26 11.23
C GLN A 142 -2.15 -3.44 10.72
N LEU A 143 -1.01 -4.09 10.49
CA LEU A 143 0.19 -3.45 9.96
C LEU A 143 -0.06 -2.91 8.54
N LEU A 144 -0.73 -3.69 7.68
CA LEU A 144 -1.10 -3.25 6.33
C LEU A 144 -1.98 -2.00 6.35
N VAL A 145 -2.99 -1.97 7.24
CA VAL A 145 -3.89 -0.83 7.40
C VAL A 145 -3.13 0.39 7.92
N SER A 146 -2.22 0.23 8.88
CA SER A 146 -1.40 1.33 9.41
C SER A 146 -0.45 1.90 8.36
N LEU A 147 0.25 1.06 7.59
CA LEU A 147 1.11 1.51 6.49
C LEU A 147 0.27 2.20 5.40
N TYR A 148 -0.90 1.65 5.08
CA TYR A 148 -1.81 2.27 4.13
C TYR A 148 -2.30 3.63 4.58
N ALA A 149 -2.64 3.78 5.86
CA ALA A 149 -3.01 5.06 6.45
C ALA A 149 -1.88 6.09 6.33
N LEU A 150 -0.64 5.69 6.63
CA LEU A 150 0.52 6.56 6.52
C LEU A 150 0.76 7.02 5.08
N VAL A 151 0.68 6.10 4.12
CA VAL A 151 0.85 6.41 2.68
C VAL A 151 -0.28 7.28 2.16
N CYS A 152 -1.54 7.02 2.55
CA CYS A 152 -2.69 7.88 2.22
C CYS A 152 -2.54 9.29 2.80
N PHE A 153 -2.09 9.39 4.06
CA PHE A 153 -1.81 10.67 4.69
C PHE A 153 -0.71 11.45 3.99
N ALA A 154 0.41 10.79 3.69
CA ALA A 154 1.48 11.38 2.91
C ALA A 154 0.98 11.86 1.55
N PHE A 155 0.13 11.09 0.86
CA PHE A 155 -0.47 11.49 -0.41
C PHE A 155 -1.33 12.74 -0.29
N PHE A 156 -2.34 12.74 0.59
CA PHE A 156 -3.30 13.84 0.66
C PHE A 156 -2.69 15.15 1.16
N THR A 157 -1.64 15.09 1.98
CA THR A 157 -0.96 16.29 2.49
C THR A 157 -0.25 17.10 1.40
N PHE A 158 0.23 16.49 0.32
CA PHE A 158 0.75 17.24 -0.84
C PHE A 158 -0.25 17.33 -1.99
N PHE A 159 -1.08 16.31 -2.21
CA PHE A 159 -2.01 16.28 -3.34
C PHE A 159 -3.07 17.37 -3.24
N LEU A 160 -3.66 17.58 -2.06
CA LEU A 160 -4.71 18.59 -1.89
C LEU A 160 -4.19 20.02 -2.07
N PRO A 161 -3.04 20.44 -1.49
CA PRO A 161 -2.46 21.74 -1.81
C PRO A 161 -2.17 21.93 -3.29
N VAL A 162 -1.73 20.89 -4.01
CA VAL A 162 -1.46 20.96 -5.45
C VAL A 162 -2.75 21.12 -6.27
N MET A 163 -3.84 20.46 -5.88
CA MET A 163 -5.13 20.57 -6.59
C MET A 163 -5.86 21.88 -6.27
N THR A 164 -5.82 22.31 -5.01
CA THR A 164 -6.52 23.52 -4.56
C THR A 164 -5.72 24.79 -4.80
N GLY A 165 -4.39 24.67 -4.91
CA GLY A 165 -3.44 25.78 -4.95
C GLY A 165 -3.21 26.45 -3.59
N TRP A 166 -3.81 25.94 -2.51
CA TRP A 166 -3.85 26.59 -1.20
C TRP A 166 -3.07 25.78 -0.18
N MET A 167 -2.12 26.42 0.51
CA MET A 167 -1.29 25.79 1.54
C MET A 167 -1.65 26.34 2.92
N ASN A 168 -2.82 25.97 3.43
CA ASN A 168 -3.31 26.39 4.74
C ASN A 168 -3.66 25.18 5.63
N ALA A 169 -3.86 25.45 6.93
CA ALA A 169 -4.20 24.41 7.91
C ALA A 169 -5.51 23.67 7.59
N ALA A 170 -6.47 24.33 6.93
CA ALA A 170 -7.74 23.72 6.55
C ALA A 170 -7.56 22.63 5.48
N VAL A 171 -6.71 22.86 4.48
CA VAL A 171 -6.36 21.88 3.44
C VAL A 171 -5.58 20.70 4.03
N PHE A 172 -4.70 20.97 4.99
CA PHE A 172 -4.01 19.90 5.72
C PHE A 172 -5.00 19.03 6.53
N LEU A 173 -5.90 19.67 7.28
CA LEU A 173 -6.90 18.96 8.10
C LEU A 173 -7.90 18.17 7.24
N SER A 174 -8.32 18.72 6.10
CA SER A 174 -9.17 17.98 5.16
C SER A 174 -8.46 16.76 4.59
N GLY A 175 -7.14 16.85 4.34
CA GLY A 175 -6.31 15.70 3.99
C GLY A 175 -6.31 14.63 5.07
N ALA A 176 -6.11 15.02 6.34
CA ALA A 176 -6.17 14.10 7.47
C ALA A 176 -7.55 13.41 7.59
N VAL A 177 -8.64 14.18 7.46
CA VAL A 177 -10.01 13.64 7.49
C VAL A 177 -10.24 12.68 6.33
N LEU A 178 -9.81 13.03 5.11
CA LEU A 178 -9.93 12.15 3.94
C LEU A 178 -9.14 10.85 4.12
N THR A 179 -7.93 10.91 4.67
CA THR A 179 -7.17 9.70 5.04
C THR A 179 -7.99 8.81 5.95
N VAL A 180 -8.51 9.35 7.05
CA VAL A 180 -9.31 8.57 8.02
C VAL A 180 -10.53 7.95 7.33
N LEU A 181 -11.25 8.72 6.51
CA LEU A 181 -12.40 8.22 5.77
C LEU A 181 -12.02 7.06 4.84
N VAL A 182 -10.95 7.21 4.05
CA VAL A 182 -10.49 6.17 3.11
C VAL A 182 -10.05 4.90 3.86
N VAL A 183 -9.29 5.07 4.94
CA VAL A 183 -8.83 3.94 5.78
C VAL A 183 -10.01 3.23 6.43
N LEU A 184 -10.98 3.98 7.00
CA LEU A 184 -12.19 3.40 7.57
C LEU A 184 -13.00 2.64 6.52
N ARG A 185 -13.09 3.15 5.28
CA ARG A 185 -13.73 2.42 4.19
C ARG A 185 -13.01 1.12 3.85
N VAL A 186 -11.68 1.13 3.78
CA VAL A 186 -10.88 -0.08 3.55
C VAL A 186 -11.08 -1.08 4.68
N VAL A 187 -11.01 -0.65 5.94
CA VAL A 187 -11.27 -1.50 7.11
C VAL A 187 -12.69 -2.06 7.05
N GLN A 188 -13.71 -1.23 6.81
CA GLN A 188 -15.08 -1.70 6.65
C GLN A 188 -15.18 -2.76 5.54
N LEU A 189 -14.56 -2.54 4.38
CA LEU A 189 -14.57 -3.51 3.28
C LEU A 189 -13.89 -4.84 3.64
N ILE A 190 -12.85 -4.80 4.48
CA ILE A 190 -12.18 -6.01 4.99
C ILE A 190 -13.12 -6.79 5.93
N TYR A 191 -13.84 -6.10 6.83
CA TYR A 191 -14.63 -6.74 7.89
C TYR A 191 -16.12 -6.95 7.55
N ARG A 192 -16.66 -6.43 6.43
CA ARG A 192 -18.09 -6.48 6.06
C ARG A 192 -18.68 -7.89 5.85
N HIS A 193 -17.88 -8.96 5.92
CA HIS A 193 -18.36 -10.35 5.74
C HIS A 193 -17.85 -11.35 6.79
N ASN A 194 -17.04 -10.94 7.77
CA ASN A 194 -16.56 -11.83 8.83
C ASN A 194 -17.30 -11.50 10.14
N SER A 195 -18.42 -12.19 10.38
CA SER A 195 -19.25 -12.02 11.59
C SER A 195 -18.57 -12.48 12.88
N ASP A 196 -17.42 -13.17 12.81
CA ASP A 196 -16.77 -13.81 13.98
C ASP A 196 -15.54 -13.08 14.54
N ARG A 197 -15.05 -12.00 13.91
CA ARG A 197 -13.92 -11.18 14.42
C ARG A 197 -14.35 -9.80 14.93
N THR A 198 -15.56 -9.76 15.46
CA THR A 198 -16.36 -8.55 15.58
C THR A 198 -15.88 -7.60 16.70
N SER A 199 -15.67 -6.34 16.28
CA SER A 199 -15.60 -5.11 17.08
C SER A 199 -14.33 -4.76 17.86
N ARG A 200 -13.64 -5.71 18.52
CA ARG A 200 -12.44 -5.33 19.29
C ARG A 200 -11.23 -5.03 18.40
N GLU A 201 -10.90 -5.90 17.44
CA GLU A 201 -9.70 -5.72 16.61
C GLU A 201 -9.80 -4.52 15.64
N ALA A 202 -11.00 -4.19 15.15
CA ALA A 202 -11.20 -3.00 14.32
C ALA A 202 -11.00 -1.69 15.12
N MET A 203 -11.31 -1.71 16.43
CA MET A 203 -11.06 -0.59 17.33
C MET A 203 -9.56 -0.49 17.69
N TRP A 204 -8.88 -1.63 17.86
CA TRP A 204 -7.43 -1.69 18.11
C TRP A 204 -6.57 -1.41 16.87
N ALA A 205 -7.05 -1.68 15.66
CA ALA A 205 -6.34 -1.36 14.41
C ALA A 205 -6.26 0.16 14.14
N VAL A 206 -7.15 0.94 14.76
CA VAL A 206 -7.14 2.41 14.70
C VAL A 206 -6.39 3.01 15.90
N ALA A 207 -6.13 2.22 16.94
CA ALA A 207 -5.36 2.66 18.09
C ALA A 207 -3.86 2.71 17.75
N PRO A 208 -3.13 3.78 18.15
CA PRO A 208 -1.68 3.81 18.01
C PRO A 208 -1.09 2.63 18.80
N ALA A 209 -0.21 1.87 18.16
CA ALA A 209 0.50 0.79 18.83
C ALA A 209 1.33 1.38 19.98
N VAL A 210 0.92 1.06 21.22
CA VAL A 210 1.68 1.36 22.45
C VAL A 210 2.64 0.21 22.71
#